data_AF-A0A427XMD1-F1
#
_entry.id   AF-A0A427XMD1-F1
#
_cell.length_a   1.000
_cell.length_b   1.000
_cell.length_c   1.000
_cell.angle_alpha   90.00
_cell.angle_beta   90.00
_cell.angle_gamma   90.00
#
_symmetry.space_group_name_H-M   'P 1'
#
loop_
_entity.id
_entity.type
_entity.pdbx_description
1 polymer ?
#
loop_
_entity_poly.entity_id
_entity_poly.type
_entity_poly.pdbx_seq_one_letter_code
_entity_poly.pdbx_strand_id
1 'polypeptide(L)'
;MATAALQRFSAFYNRKFDSHPTTTLVTANGALSTIADMLAQTSGIALAKDNPPEYDWARTGRFLVFGLGMGPIVAPPPPSPASLPFVLLSAPAFLLLSPIYILLYPLLWSLTSTGGWLRLLERGIPMPAGGSLVVTAKRVLADQVVMAPIGLAMFTGSMGLMEGKTVPELQQKFKDVYWTALKANWKVWPFIQGVNMGVVPLAYRLPFQQTCGIGWNMYLSFLNARENKKEEAMAAAELKARQ
;
A
#
# COMPACT_ATOMS: atom_id res chain seq x y z
N MET A 1 6.88 -27.97 -12.90
CA MET A 1 6.15 -27.00 -13.75
C MET A 1 5.90 -25.67 -13.05
N ALA A 2 5.33 -25.64 -11.83
CA ALA A 2 5.09 -24.40 -11.07
C ALA A 2 6.35 -23.54 -10.83
N THR A 3 7.49 -24.17 -10.52
CA THR A 3 8.77 -23.48 -10.28
C THR A 3 9.30 -22.75 -11.51
N ALA A 4 9.14 -23.34 -12.70
CA ALA A 4 9.58 -22.74 -13.96
C ALA A 4 8.68 -21.55 -14.36
N ALA A 5 7.37 -21.63 -14.09
CA ALA A 5 6.45 -20.52 -14.30
C ALA A 5 6.76 -19.34 -13.37
N LEU A 6 7.02 -19.61 -12.08
CA LEU A 6 7.44 -18.61 -11.10
C LEU A 6 8.76 -17.93 -11.48
N GLN A 7 9.75 -18.71 -11.94
CA GLN A 7 11.03 -18.18 -12.42
C GLN A 7 10.86 -17.29 -13.65
N ARG A 8 10.06 -17.73 -14.62
CA ARG A 8 9.76 -16.94 -15.83
C ARG A 8 9.05 -15.63 -15.49
N PHE A 9 8.07 -15.68 -14.59
CA PHE A 9 7.38 -14.48 -14.12
C PHE A 9 8.31 -13.53 -13.37
N SER A 10 9.12 -14.05 -12.44
CA SER A 10 10.11 -13.26 -11.70
C SER A 10 11.12 -12.60 -12.64
N ALA A 11 11.66 -13.34 -13.61
CA ALA A 11 12.59 -12.79 -14.60
C ALA A 11 11.94 -11.72 -15.49
N PHE A 12 10.70 -11.95 -15.95
CA PHE A 12 9.94 -10.97 -16.73
C PHE A 12 9.68 -9.69 -15.92
N TYR A 13 9.22 -9.83 -14.68
CA TYR A 13 8.92 -8.71 -13.78
C TYR A 13 10.19 -7.90 -13.49
N ASN A 14 11.28 -8.56 -13.10
CA ASN A 14 12.56 -7.90 -12.83
C ASN A 14 13.06 -7.14 -14.07
N ARG A 15 13.00 -7.74 -15.27
CA ARG A 15 13.39 -7.05 -16.52
C ARG A 15 12.55 -5.79 -16.79
N LYS A 16 11.25 -5.84 -16.52
CA LYS A 16 10.35 -4.69 -16.70
C LYS A 16 10.57 -3.63 -15.63
N PHE A 17 10.80 -4.04 -14.38
CA PHE A 17 11.17 -3.14 -13.29
C PHE A 17 12.48 -2.41 -13.58
N ASP A 18 13.51 -3.11 -14.06
CA ASP A 18 14.81 -2.52 -14.37
C ASP A 18 14.74 -1.52 -15.53
N SER A 19 13.90 -1.78 -16.54
CA SER A 19 13.78 -0.91 -17.72
C SER A 19 12.77 0.23 -17.55
N HIS A 20 11.67 -0.01 -16.84
CA HIS A 20 10.55 0.93 -16.69
C HIS A 20 9.98 0.84 -15.25
N PRO A 21 10.75 1.28 -14.24
CA PRO A 21 10.42 1.04 -12.84
C PRO A 21 9.09 1.69 -12.43
N THR A 22 8.85 2.95 -12.84
CA THR A 22 7.64 3.70 -12.49
C THR A 22 6.38 3.08 -13.08
N THR A 23 6.37 2.81 -14.39
CA THR A 23 5.21 2.20 -15.06
C THR A 23 4.94 0.80 -14.54
N THR A 24 5.98 0.02 -14.28
CA THR A 24 5.85 -1.34 -13.73
C THR A 24 5.22 -1.31 -12.34
N LEU A 25 5.65 -0.39 -11.47
CA LEU A 25 5.11 -0.26 -10.12
C LEU A 25 3.68 0.30 -10.10
N VAL A 26 3.35 1.29 -10.93
CA VAL A 26 1.98 1.80 -11.08
C VAL A 26 1.01 0.68 -11.46
N THR A 27 1.33 -0.03 -12.54
CA THR A 27 0.46 -1.10 -13.04
C THR A 27 0.40 -2.26 -12.04
N ALA A 28 1.52 -2.65 -11.44
CA ALA A 28 1.55 -3.72 -10.45
C ALA A 28 0.73 -3.35 -9.20
N ASN A 29 0.92 -2.16 -8.64
CA ASN A 29 0.20 -1.73 -7.43
C ASN A 29 -1.30 -1.55 -7.68
N GLY A 30 -1.69 -1.01 -8.83
CA GLY A 30 -3.10 -0.94 -9.23
C GLY A 30 -3.74 -2.34 -9.34
N ALA A 31 -3.08 -3.25 -10.06
CA ALA A 31 -3.57 -4.62 -10.22
C ALA A 31 -3.63 -5.39 -8.89
N LEU A 32 -2.57 -5.32 -8.08
CA LEU A 32 -2.49 -6.02 -6.80
C LEU A 32 -3.54 -5.52 -5.81
N SER A 33 -3.72 -4.20 -5.68
CA SER A 33 -4.74 -3.62 -4.80
C SER A 33 -6.14 -3.99 -5.24
N THR A 34 -6.40 -4.01 -6.55
CA THR A 34 -7.68 -4.45 -7.12
C THR A 34 -7.94 -5.92 -6.81
N ILE A 35 -7.02 -6.81 -7.18
CA ILE A 35 -7.15 -8.26 -6.95
C ILE A 35 -7.35 -8.55 -5.46
N ALA A 36 -6.59 -7.89 -4.59
CA ALA A 36 -6.70 -8.08 -3.15
C ALA A 36 -8.07 -7.67 -2.61
N ASP A 37 -8.62 -6.54 -3.08
CA ASP A 37 -9.98 -6.12 -2.72
C ASP A 37 -11.03 -7.08 -3.26
N MET A 38 -10.89 -7.53 -4.51
CA MET A 38 -11.80 -8.51 -5.10
C MET A 38 -11.81 -9.83 -4.29
N LEU A 39 -10.64 -10.29 -3.86
CA LEU A 39 -10.51 -11.47 -3.00
C LEU A 39 -11.13 -11.24 -1.61
N ALA A 40 -10.96 -10.05 -1.03
CA ALA A 40 -11.57 -9.70 0.24
C ALA A 40 -13.11 -9.74 0.15
N GLN A 41 -13.67 -9.16 -0.91
CA GLN A 41 -15.11 -9.16 -1.17
C GLN A 41 -15.65 -10.56 -1.40
N THR A 42 -15.04 -11.33 -2.30
CA THR A 42 -15.44 -12.72 -2.57
C THR A 42 -15.39 -13.57 -1.31
N SER A 43 -14.35 -13.41 -0.48
CA SER A 43 -14.24 -14.12 0.80
C SER A 43 -15.35 -13.70 1.77
N GLY A 44 -15.66 -12.40 1.85
CA GLY A 44 -16.75 -11.89 2.69
C GLY A 44 -18.12 -12.40 2.25
N ILE A 45 -18.34 -12.53 0.94
CA ILE A 45 -19.57 -13.09 0.35
C ILE A 45 -19.67 -14.59 0.63
N ALA A 46 -18.60 -15.33 0.36
CA ALA A 46 -18.57 -16.79 0.54
C ALA A 46 -18.69 -17.24 2.00
N LEU A 47 -18.22 -16.41 2.94
CA LEU A 47 -18.30 -16.69 4.38
C LEU A 47 -19.58 -16.14 5.03
N ALA A 48 -20.42 -15.39 4.30
CA ALA A 48 -21.67 -14.87 4.82
C ALA A 48 -22.69 -16.01 4.97
N LYS A 49 -23.10 -16.28 6.21
CA LYS A 49 -24.07 -17.32 6.53
C LYS A 49 -25.50 -16.95 6.13
N ASP A 50 -25.86 -15.67 6.33
CA ASP A 50 -27.18 -15.12 6.06
C ASP A 50 -27.03 -13.76 5.37
N ASN A 51 -27.83 -13.50 4.31
CA ASN A 51 -27.80 -12.29 3.46
C ASN A 51 -26.38 -11.88 3.03
N PRO A 52 -25.79 -12.58 2.03
CA PRO A 52 -24.49 -12.19 1.52
C PRO A 52 -24.52 -10.74 1.01
N PRO A 53 -23.51 -9.93 1.36
CA PRO A 53 -23.45 -8.56 0.88
C PRO A 53 -23.28 -8.54 -0.65
N GLU A 54 -23.86 -7.52 -1.30
CA GLU A 54 -23.60 -7.30 -2.72
C GLU A 54 -22.16 -6.86 -2.96
N TYR A 55 -21.71 -7.04 -4.20
CA TYR A 55 -20.37 -6.65 -4.61
C TYR A 55 -20.26 -5.13 -4.74
N ASP A 56 -19.30 -4.54 -4.03
CA ASP A 56 -19.06 -3.10 -4.02
C ASP A 56 -17.96 -2.73 -5.04
N TRP A 57 -18.40 -2.42 -6.25
CA TRP A 57 -17.52 -1.96 -7.33
C TRP A 57 -16.90 -0.60 -7.06
N ALA A 58 -17.58 0.27 -6.29
CA ALA A 58 -17.05 1.59 -5.95
C ALA A 58 -15.83 1.44 -5.04
N ARG A 59 -15.89 0.54 -4.05
CA ARG A 59 -14.75 0.18 -3.21
C ARG A 59 -13.60 -0.40 -4.03
N THR A 60 -13.86 -1.33 -4.95
CA THR A 60 -12.80 -1.87 -5.83
C THR A 60 -12.16 -0.76 -6.67
N GLY A 61 -12.97 0.19 -7.17
CA GLY A 61 -12.48 1.39 -7.84
C GLY A 61 -11.57 2.26 -6.97
N ARG A 62 -11.92 2.47 -5.69
CA ARG A 62 -11.07 3.21 -4.74
C ARG A 62 -9.73 2.50 -4.49
N PHE A 63 -9.73 1.17 -4.38
CA PHE A 63 -8.50 0.37 -4.26
C PHE A 63 -7.63 0.42 -5.52
N LEU A 64 -8.25 0.43 -6.71
CA LEU A 64 -7.54 0.63 -7.97
C LEU A 64 -6.90 2.02 -8.02
N VAL A 65 -7.68 3.09 -7.74
CA VAL A 65 -7.18 4.47 -7.74
C VAL A 65 -6.05 4.66 -6.74
N PHE A 66 -6.20 4.13 -5.53
CA PHE A 66 -5.15 4.16 -4.51
C PHE A 66 -3.90 3.39 -4.96
N GLY A 67 -4.07 2.18 -5.51
CA GLY A 67 -2.96 1.36 -5.99
C GLY A 67 -2.18 2.02 -7.12
N LEU A 68 -2.89 2.60 -8.10
CA LEU A 68 -2.27 3.36 -9.19
C LEU A 68 -1.54 4.59 -8.65
N GLY A 69 -2.14 5.33 -7.72
CA GLY A 69 -1.57 6.56 -7.16
C GLY A 69 -0.41 6.39 -6.18
N MET A 70 -0.30 5.22 -5.56
CA MET A 70 0.89 4.85 -4.78
C MET A 70 2.07 4.42 -5.67
N GLY A 71 1.81 4.01 -6.91
CA GLY A 71 2.83 3.59 -7.87
C GLY A 71 3.97 4.58 -8.07
N PRO A 72 3.70 5.86 -8.37
CA PRO A 72 4.73 6.86 -8.54
C PRO A 72 5.44 7.12 -7.21
N ILE A 73 4.69 7.28 -6.11
CA ILE A 73 5.27 7.56 -4.78
C ILE A 73 6.29 6.49 -4.37
N VAL A 74 6.08 5.23 -4.74
CA VAL A 74 6.99 4.11 -4.42
C VAL A 74 8.16 4.01 -5.42
N ALA A 75 7.98 4.49 -6.66
CA ALA A 75 8.95 4.33 -7.73
C ALA A 75 10.14 5.32 -7.64
N PRO A 76 11.32 4.94 -8.17
CA PRO A 76 12.41 5.90 -8.37
C PRO A 76 11.97 7.04 -9.31
N PRO A 77 12.63 8.21 -9.23
CA PRO A 77 12.32 9.35 -10.10
C PRO A 77 12.36 8.95 -11.58
N PRO A 78 11.43 9.47 -12.38
CA PRO A 78 11.37 9.16 -13.79
C PRO A 78 12.70 9.49 -14.47
N PRO A 79 13.23 8.60 -15.33
CA PRO A 79 14.50 8.82 -16.02
C PRO A 79 14.43 9.94 -17.06
N SER A 80 13.22 10.38 -17.48
CA SER A 80 13.04 11.49 -18.40
C SER A 80 11.73 12.27 -18.19
N PRO A 81 11.67 13.56 -18.59
CA PRO A 81 10.47 14.41 -18.51
C PRO A 81 9.23 13.84 -19.21
N ALA A 82 9.41 12.93 -20.18
CA ALA A 82 8.32 12.33 -20.96
C ALA A 82 7.38 11.42 -20.15
N SER A 83 7.77 11.00 -18.95
CA SER A 83 6.95 10.16 -18.07
C SER A 83 6.19 10.95 -16.99
N LEU A 84 6.41 12.28 -16.91
CA LEU A 84 5.68 13.19 -16.02
C LEU A 84 4.15 13.18 -16.24
N PRO A 85 3.62 13.16 -17.48
CA PRO A 85 2.17 13.15 -17.69
C PRO A 85 1.49 11.92 -17.10
N PHE A 86 2.12 10.76 -17.19
CA PHE A 86 1.59 9.50 -16.65
C PHE A 86 1.60 9.47 -15.10
N VAL A 87 2.62 10.10 -14.48
CA VAL A 87 2.72 10.26 -13.04
C VAL A 87 1.67 11.25 -12.50
N LEU A 88 1.43 12.35 -13.21
CA LEU A 88 0.42 13.33 -12.85
C LEU A 88 -1.01 12.78 -13.00
N LEU A 89 -1.26 11.92 -13.99
CA LEU A 89 -2.55 11.25 -14.18
C LEU A 89 -2.83 10.15 -13.15
N SER A 90 -1.80 9.54 -12.55
CA SER A 90 -1.96 8.48 -11.56
C SER A 90 -2.03 9.02 -10.13
N ALA A 91 -1.52 10.23 -9.86
CA ALA A 91 -1.64 10.86 -8.55
C ALA A 91 -3.11 11.06 -8.15
N PRO A 92 -3.49 10.76 -6.89
CA PRO A 92 -4.84 11.05 -6.42
C PRO A 92 -5.18 12.53 -6.62
N ALA A 93 -6.37 12.83 -7.16
CA ALA A 93 -6.79 14.19 -7.54
C ALA A 93 -6.65 15.22 -6.40
N PHE A 94 -6.68 14.79 -5.13
CA PHE A 94 -6.53 15.68 -3.97
C PHE A 94 -5.10 16.25 -3.80
N LEU A 95 -4.06 15.62 -4.39
CA LEU A 95 -2.69 16.16 -4.38
C LEU A 95 -2.47 17.23 -5.46
N LEU A 96 -3.29 17.22 -6.51
CA LEU A 96 -3.17 18.12 -7.66
C LEU A 96 -3.68 19.55 -7.37
N LEU A 97 -4.37 19.78 -6.26
CA LEU A 97 -4.99 21.07 -5.93
C LEU A 97 -4.19 21.96 -4.95
N SER A 98 -3.05 21.51 -4.41
CA SER A 98 -2.23 22.35 -3.51
C SER A 98 -0.95 22.86 -4.20
N PRO A 99 -0.74 24.18 -4.32
CA PRO A 99 0.50 24.76 -4.86
C PRO A 99 1.75 24.35 -4.05
N ILE A 100 1.55 24.04 -2.77
CA ILE A 100 2.57 23.54 -1.84
C ILE A 100 3.08 22.16 -2.26
N TYR A 101 2.22 21.30 -2.81
CA TYR A 101 2.63 19.98 -3.30
C TYR A 101 3.62 20.10 -4.44
N ILE A 102 3.41 20.97 -5.43
CA ILE A 102 4.32 21.12 -6.59
C ILE A 102 5.73 21.59 -6.15
N LEU A 103 5.81 22.48 -5.15
CA LEU A 103 7.07 23.00 -4.63
C LEU A 103 7.81 22.03 -3.70
N LEU A 104 7.06 21.25 -2.91
CA LEU A 104 7.62 20.22 -2.02
C LEU A 104 7.76 18.86 -2.69
N TYR A 105 7.17 18.65 -3.87
CA TYR A 105 7.13 17.39 -4.59
C TYR A 105 8.53 16.78 -4.77
N PRO A 106 9.59 17.51 -5.17
CA PRO A 106 10.93 16.93 -5.30
C PRO A 106 11.54 16.49 -3.95
N LEU A 107 11.26 17.23 -2.87
CA LEU A 107 11.76 16.95 -1.52
C LEU A 107 11.00 15.79 -0.88
N LEU A 108 9.68 15.84 -0.93
CA LEU A 108 8.79 14.75 -0.54
C LEU A 108 9.12 13.49 -1.33
N TRP A 109 9.25 13.56 -2.65
CA TRP A 109 9.65 12.44 -3.52
C TRP A 109 11.03 11.88 -3.18
N SER A 110 12.00 12.73 -2.83
CA SER A 110 13.34 12.27 -2.39
C SER A 110 13.34 11.58 -1.03
N LEU A 111 12.34 11.84 -0.19
CA LEU A 111 12.18 11.28 1.16
C LEU A 111 11.21 10.08 1.19
N THR A 112 10.20 10.05 0.32
CA THR A 112 9.12 9.04 0.33
C THR A 112 9.25 7.98 -0.75
N SER A 113 10.02 8.22 -1.82
CA SER A 113 10.30 7.17 -2.80
C SER A 113 11.16 6.06 -2.20
N THR A 114 10.83 4.81 -2.49
CA THR A 114 11.61 3.66 -2.00
C THR A 114 13.08 3.82 -2.37
N GLY A 115 13.40 4.39 -3.54
CA GLY A 115 14.77 4.70 -3.94
C GLY A 115 15.44 5.83 -3.13
N GLY A 116 14.72 6.91 -2.81
CA GLY A 116 15.24 8.03 -2.02
C GLY A 116 15.45 7.67 -0.55
N TRP A 117 14.48 6.98 0.04
CA TRP A 117 14.55 6.44 1.40
C TRP A 117 15.64 5.39 1.56
N LEU A 118 15.80 4.46 0.60
CA LEU A 118 16.90 3.50 0.61
C LEU A 118 18.27 4.17 0.55
N ARG A 119 18.43 5.24 -0.24
CA ARG A 119 19.69 6.02 -0.27
C ARG A 119 19.97 6.72 1.05
N LEU A 120 18.95 7.22 1.74
CA LEU A 120 19.08 7.78 3.09
C LEU A 120 19.51 6.71 4.10
N LEU A 121 18.89 5.54 4.05
CA LEU A 121 19.26 4.39 4.87
C LEU A 121 20.66 3.86 4.56
N GLU A 122 21.10 3.92 3.30
CA GLU A 122 22.46 3.55 2.91
C GLU A 122 23.50 4.52 3.45
N ARG A 123 23.20 5.82 3.47
CA ARG A 123 24.06 6.85 4.07
C ARG A 123 24.10 6.76 5.59
N GLY A 124 22.96 6.54 6.24
CA GLY A 124 22.85 6.49 7.70
C GLY A 124 23.25 5.14 8.31
N ILE A 125 23.06 4.04 7.58
CA ILE A 125 23.33 2.67 8.03
C ILE A 125 24.06 1.91 6.90
N PRO A 126 25.36 2.18 6.66
CA PRO A 126 26.10 1.60 5.54
C PRO A 126 26.22 0.07 5.64
N MET A 127 26.14 -0.61 4.50
CA MET A 127 26.22 -2.06 4.42
C MET A 127 27.68 -2.52 4.29
N PRO A 128 28.18 -3.43 5.16
CA PRO A 128 29.54 -3.96 5.05
C PRO A 128 29.73 -4.79 3.77
N ALA A 129 30.96 -4.83 3.25
CA ALA A 129 31.36 -5.74 2.18
C ALA A 129 31.22 -7.19 2.68
N GLY A 130 30.19 -7.89 2.20
CA GLY A 130 29.79 -9.23 2.68
C GLY A 130 28.35 -9.31 3.21
N GLY A 131 27.69 -8.16 3.40
CA GLY A 131 26.34 -8.08 3.92
C GLY A 131 26.28 -8.28 5.44
N SER A 132 25.22 -7.76 6.08
CA SER A 132 25.01 -7.96 7.52
C SER A 132 23.52 -8.04 7.82
N LEU A 133 23.10 -9.16 8.40
CA LEU A 133 21.71 -9.38 8.81
C LEU A 133 21.26 -8.32 9.84
N VAL A 134 22.17 -7.89 10.71
CA VAL A 134 21.93 -6.85 11.72
C VAL A 134 21.70 -5.48 11.05
N VAL A 135 22.50 -5.13 10.05
CA VAL A 135 22.32 -3.88 9.29
C VAL A 135 21.00 -3.90 8.53
N THR A 136 20.67 -5.03 7.90
CA THR A 136 19.39 -5.17 7.20
C THR A 136 18.20 -5.09 8.16
N ALA A 137 18.29 -5.72 9.34
CA ALA A 137 17.26 -5.61 10.38
C ALA A 137 17.08 -4.17 10.89
N LYS A 138 18.18 -3.41 11.08
CA LYS A 138 18.11 -1.99 11.45
C LYS A 138 17.40 -1.15 10.38
N ARG A 139 17.70 -1.39 9.10
CA ARG A 139 17.03 -0.73 7.97
C ARG A 139 15.53 -1.06 7.94
N VAL A 140 15.17 -2.33 8.11
CA VAL A 140 13.77 -2.74 8.22
C VAL A 140 13.07 -2.05 9.39
N LEU A 141 13.68 -2.01 10.57
CA LEU A 141 13.09 -1.32 11.72
C LEU A 141 12.89 0.19 11.45
N ALA A 142 13.83 0.83 10.77
CA ALA A 142 13.66 2.22 10.33
C ALA A 142 12.46 2.37 9.37
N ASP A 143 12.28 1.45 8.41
CA ASP A 143 11.09 1.43 7.54
C ASP A 143 9.80 1.30 8.37
N GLN A 144 9.79 0.41 9.36
CA GLN A 144 8.60 0.14 10.19
C GLN A 144 8.23 1.31 11.11
N VAL A 145 9.20 2.12 11.54
CA VAL A 145 8.96 3.24 12.45
C VAL A 145 8.67 4.54 11.71
N VAL A 146 9.19 4.71 10.50
CA VAL A 146 9.05 5.97 9.74
C VAL A 146 8.07 5.79 8.57
N MET A 147 8.36 4.86 7.67
CA MET A 147 7.62 4.72 6.43
C MET A 147 6.26 4.04 6.60
N ALA A 148 6.15 3.05 7.50
CA ALA A 148 4.89 2.35 7.72
C ALA A 148 3.78 3.27 8.30
N PRO A 149 4.04 4.12 9.32
CA PRO A 149 3.08 5.13 9.76
C PRO A 149 2.65 6.08 8.64
N ILE A 150 3.60 6.61 7.85
CA ILE A 150 3.30 7.54 6.77
C ILE A 150 2.43 6.86 5.70
N GLY A 151 2.81 5.64 5.27
CA GLY A 151 2.06 4.87 4.27
C GLY A 151 0.63 4.55 4.72
N LEU A 152 0.44 4.17 5.99
CA LEU A 152 -0.88 3.89 6.53
C LEU A 152 -1.74 5.14 6.75
N ALA A 153 -1.12 6.27 7.08
CA ALA A 153 -1.81 7.55 7.15
C ALA A 153 -2.28 7.99 5.77
N MET A 154 -1.44 7.83 4.73
CA MET A 154 -1.84 8.09 3.34
C MET A 154 -2.97 7.18 2.89
N PHE A 155 -2.93 5.88 3.20
CA PHE A 155 -4.02 4.96 2.91
C PHE A 155 -5.32 5.40 3.57
N THR A 156 -5.30 5.60 4.89
CA THR A 156 -6.50 5.93 5.68
C THR A 156 -7.08 7.28 5.26
N GLY A 157 -6.22 8.28 5.05
CA GLY A 157 -6.59 9.60 4.56
C GLY A 157 -7.22 9.55 3.17
N SER A 158 -6.55 8.89 2.21
CA SER A 158 -7.04 8.79 0.83
C SER A 158 -8.36 8.04 0.75
N MET A 159 -8.50 6.95 1.51
CA MET A 159 -9.75 6.19 1.55
C MET A 159 -10.90 7.02 2.14
N GLY A 160 -10.67 7.70 3.26
CA GLY A 160 -11.71 8.56 3.86
C GLY A 160 -12.13 9.71 2.92
N LEU A 161 -11.19 10.31 2.19
CA LEU A 161 -11.51 11.33 1.19
C LEU A 161 -12.33 10.78 0.01
N MET A 162 -11.95 9.60 -0.53
CA MET A 162 -12.70 8.96 -1.63
C MET A 162 -14.07 8.40 -1.20
N GLU A 163 -14.26 8.21 0.09
CA GLU A 163 -15.56 7.89 0.70
C GLU A 163 -16.39 9.14 0.97
N GLY A 164 -15.82 10.34 0.82
CA GLY A 164 -16.51 11.60 1.07
C GLY A 164 -16.66 11.95 2.55
N LYS A 165 -15.83 11.38 3.43
CA LYS A 165 -15.94 11.60 4.88
C LYS A 165 -15.63 13.05 5.25
N THR A 166 -16.39 13.56 6.21
CA THR A 166 -16.15 14.83 6.87
C THR A 166 -14.91 14.77 7.77
N VAL A 167 -14.41 15.92 8.22
CA VAL A 167 -13.22 15.98 9.11
C VAL A 167 -13.41 15.17 10.41
N PRO A 168 -14.56 15.25 11.12
CA PRO A 168 -14.79 14.44 12.32
C PRO A 168 -14.83 12.92 12.02
N GLU A 169 -15.49 12.51 10.94
CA GLU A 169 -15.56 11.10 10.53
C GLU A 169 -14.17 10.58 10.13
N LEU A 170 -13.37 11.42 9.46
CA LEU A 170 -11.98 11.09 9.14
C LEU A 170 -11.14 10.90 10.40
N GLN A 171 -11.27 11.78 11.40
CA GLN A 171 -10.59 11.60 12.69
C GLN A 171 -10.96 10.28 13.38
N GLN A 172 -12.24 9.89 13.30
CA GLN A 172 -12.71 8.62 13.83
C GLN A 172 -12.13 7.44 13.04
N LYS A 173 -12.06 7.53 11.70
CA LYS A 173 -11.42 6.53 10.85
C LYS A 173 -9.93 6.37 11.17
N PHE A 174 -9.20 7.44 11.50
CA PHE A 174 -7.82 7.34 11.99
C PHE A 174 -7.71 6.61 13.34
N LYS A 175 -8.70 6.75 14.23
CA LYS A 175 -8.72 5.97 15.48
C LYS A 175 -9.00 4.49 15.23
N ASP A 176 -9.96 4.18 14.36
CA ASP A 176 -10.47 2.83 14.19
C ASP A 176 -9.68 2.00 13.15
N VAL A 177 -9.30 2.61 12.03
CA VAL A 177 -8.58 1.95 10.93
C VAL A 177 -7.07 2.13 11.07
N TYR A 178 -6.57 3.37 11.13
CA TYR A 178 -5.12 3.63 11.09
C TYR A 178 -4.37 2.96 12.24
N TRP A 179 -4.81 3.16 13.49
CA TRP A 179 -4.11 2.54 14.64
C TRP A 179 -4.25 1.02 14.69
N THR A 180 -5.37 0.49 14.24
CA THR A 180 -5.56 -0.97 14.13
C THR A 180 -4.62 -1.54 13.09
N ALA A 181 -4.55 -0.91 11.92
CA ALA A 181 -3.63 -1.29 10.85
C ALA A 181 -2.16 -1.16 11.29
N LEU A 182 -1.79 -0.08 11.97
CA LEU A 182 -0.41 0.16 12.40
C LEU A 182 0.06 -0.89 13.42
N LYS A 183 -0.78 -1.21 14.41
CA LYS A 183 -0.49 -2.28 15.37
C LYS A 183 -0.37 -3.65 14.70
N ALA A 184 -1.21 -3.93 13.69
CA ALA A 184 -1.09 -5.16 12.91
C ALA A 184 0.19 -5.15 12.08
N ASN A 185 0.55 -4.01 11.48
CA ASN A 185 1.74 -3.84 10.66
C ASN A 185 3.01 -4.19 11.45
N TRP A 186 3.16 -3.59 12.63
CA TRP A 186 4.30 -3.86 13.54
C TRP A 186 4.37 -5.29 14.07
N LYS A 187 3.28 -6.06 14.02
CA LYS A 187 3.31 -7.47 14.41
C LYS A 187 3.66 -8.38 13.23
N VAL A 188 3.11 -8.08 12.06
CA VAL A 188 3.15 -8.97 10.89
C VAL A 188 4.39 -8.74 10.05
N TRP A 189 4.74 -7.49 9.75
CA TRP A 189 5.80 -7.18 8.80
C TRP A 189 7.21 -7.47 9.31
N PRO A 190 7.56 -7.27 10.59
CA PRO A 190 8.86 -7.74 11.10
C PRO A 190 9.05 -9.25 10.94
N PHE A 191 8.00 -10.03 11.15
CA PHE A 191 8.03 -11.48 10.93
C PHE A 191 8.22 -11.82 9.44
N ILE A 192 7.43 -11.21 8.55
CA ILE A 192 7.55 -11.40 7.10
C ILE A 192 8.96 -11.03 6.61
N GLN A 193 9.52 -9.92 7.10
CA GLN A 193 10.87 -9.49 6.73
C GLN A 193 11.94 -10.43 7.29
N GLY A 194 11.74 -10.97 8.50
CA GLY A 194 12.58 -12.04 9.04
C GLY A 194 12.64 -13.25 8.13
N VAL A 195 11.48 -13.75 7.66
CA VAL A 195 11.41 -14.88 6.71
C VAL A 195 12.02 -14.53 5.37
N ASN A 196 11.69 -13.35 4.82
CA ASN A 196 12.19 -12.87 3.54
C ASN A 196 13.73 -12.79 3.49
N MET A 197 14.34 -12.37 4.59
CA MET A 197 15.80 -12.20 4.66
C MET A 197 16.53 -13.47 5.08
N GLY A 198 15.93 -14.25 5.97
CA GLY A 198 16.54 -15.47 6.52
C GLY A 198 16.36 -16.71 5.64
N VAL A 199 15.25 -16.82 4.91
CA VAL A 199 14.86 -18.06 4.20
C VAL A 199 14.76 -17.86 2.69
N VAL A 200 14.25 -16.71 2.23
CA VAL A 200 13.98 -16.50 0.80
C VAL A 200 15.25 -16.15 0.02
N PRO A 201 15.60 -16.89 -1.06
CA PRO A 201 16.75 -16.57 -1.91
C PRO A 201 16.60 -15.21 -2.59
N LEU A 202 17.71 -14.53 -2.85
CA LEU A 202 17.74 -13.14 -3.34
C LEU A 202 16.82 -12.88 -4.54
N ALA A 203 16.80 -13.79 -5.53
CA ALA A 203 15.98 -13.65 -6.74
C ALA A 203 14.46 -13.65 -6.47
N TYR A 204 14.00 -14.25 -5.36
CA TYR A 204 12.58 -14.39 -5.04
C TYR A 204 12.08 -13.44 -3.95
N ARG A 205 12.96 -12.64 -3.33
CA ARG A 205 12.58 -11.74 -2.23
C ARG A 205 11.53 -10.71 -2.63
N LEU A 206 11.68 -10.14 -3.83
CA LEU A 206 10.73 -9.18 -4.37
C LEU A 206 9.37 -9.84 -4.69
N PRO A 207 9.29 -10.94 -5.46
CA PRO A 207 8.03 -11.69 -5.64
C PRO A 207 7.37 -12.13 -4.32
N PHE A 208 8.16 -12.55 -3.33
CA PHE A 208 7.65 -12.94 -2.01
C PHE A 208 6.98 -11.75 -1.30
N GLN A 209 7.65 -10.60 -1.24
CA GLN A 209 7.07 -9.38 -0.66
C GLN A 209 5.77 -8.97 -1.36
N GLN A 210 5.72 -9.04 -2.70
CA GLN A 210 4.50 -8.72 -3.46
C GLN A 210 3.35 -9.69 -3.15
N THR A 211 3.66 -10.98 -2.97
CA THR A 211 2.67 -11.99 -2.58
C THR A 211 2.09 -11.72 -1.19
N CYS A 212 2.95 -11.41 -0.21
CA CYS A 212 2.51 -10.96 1.11
C CYS A 212 1.71 -9.65 1.05
N GLY A 213 2.06 -8.75 0.12
CA GLY A 213 1.35 -7.50 -0.14
C GLY A 213 -0.11 -7.70 -0.54
N ILE A 214 -0.44 -8.76 -1.28
CA ILE A 214 -1.83 -9.12 -1.59
C ILE A 214 -2.62 -9.38 -0.29
N GLY A 215 -2.06 -10.20 0.59
CA GLY A 215 -2.67 -10.50 1.89
C GLY A 215 -2.83 -9.24 2.76
N TRP A 216 -1.85 -8.33 2.73
CA TRP A 216 -1.92 -7.06 3.44
C TRP A 216 -3.02 -6.15 2.89
N ASN A 217 -3.13 -6.00 1.56
CA ASN A 217 -4.18 -5.20 0.93
C ASN A 217 -5.57 -5.79 1.18
N MET A 218 -5.70 -7.12 1.18
CA MET A 218 -6.92 -7.82 1.54
C MET A 218 -7.31 -7.53 2.99
N TYR A 219 -6.35 -7.55 3.92
CA TYR A 219 -6.58 -7.16 5.32
C TYR A 219 -7.03 -5.71 5.47
N LEU A 220 -6.36 -4.76 4.80
CA LEU A 220 -6.75 -3.35 4.80
C LEU A 220 -8.16 -3.14 4.23
N SER A 221 -8.47 -3.87 3.17
CA SER A 221 -9.79 -3.90 2.54
C SER A 221 -10.87 -4.39 3.52
N PHE A 222 -10.63 -5.47 4.27
CA PHE A 222 -11.57 -5.89 5.32
C PHE A 222 -11.72 -4.88 6.45
N LEU A 223 -10.61 -4.30 6.90
CA LEU A 223 -10.64 -3.31 7.99
C LEU A 223 -11.46 -2.09 7.59
N ASN A 224 -11.30 -1.63 6.35
CA ASN A 224 -12.07 -0.52 5.78
C ASN A 224 -13.56 -0.86 5.68
N ALA A 225 -13.91 -2.04 5.15
CA ALA A 225 -15.30 -2.47 5.06
C ALA A 225 -15.98 -2.66 6.42
N ARG A 226 -15.26 -3.15 7.42
CA ARG A 226 -15.79 -3.32 8.79
C ARG A 226 -16.09 -1.97 9.45
N GLU A 227 -15.26 -0.97 9.19
CA GLU A 227 -15.48 0.37 9.72
C GLU A 227 -16.70 1.04 9.08
N ASN A 228 -16.85 0.97 7.76
CA ASN A 228 -18.05 1.49 7.07
C ASN A 228 -19.35 0.84 7.60
N LYS A 229 -19.36 -0.49 7.77
CA LYS A 229 -20.52 -1.21 8.37
C LYS A 229 -20.84 -0.77 9.79
N LYS A 230 -19.81 -0.50 10.61
CA LYS A 230 -19.98 -0.03 11.99
C LYS A 230 -20.63 1.37 12.00
N GLU A 231 -20.20 2.24 11.10
CA GLU A 231 -20.72 3.60 10.95
C GLU A 231 -22.20 3.61 10.52
N GLU A 232 -22.55 2.81 9.50
CA GLU A 232 -23.93 2.61 9.06
C GLU A 232 -24.84 2.10 10.19
N ALA A 233 -24.36 1.12 10.97
CA ALA A 233 -25.11 0.58 12.10
C ALA A 233 -25.34 1.60 13.21
N MET A 234 -24.35 2.45 13.51
CA MET A 234 -24.49 3.54 14.48
C MET A 234 -25.48 4.60 14.01
N ALA A 235 -25.40 5.03 12.74
CA ALA A 235 -26.35 5.98 12.15
C ALA A 235 -27.79 5.45 12.17
N ALA A 236 -27.99 4.18 11.85
CA ALA A 236 -29.30 3.54 11.91
C ALA A 236 -29.85 3.44 13.35
N ALA A 237 -28.99 3.19 14.34
CA ALA A 237 -29.37 3.16 15.75
C ALA A 237 -29.76 4.55 16.28
N GLU A 238 -29.02 5.59 15.91
CA GLU A 238 -29.35 6.98 16.26
C GLU A 238 -30.68 7.43 15.65
N LEU A 239 -30.94 7.07 14.39
CA LEU A 239 -32.21 7.38 13.74
C LEU A 239 -33.39 6.73 14.47
N LYS A 240 -33.24 5.45 14.86
CA LYS A 240 -34.26 4.72 15.64
C LYS A 240 -34.47 5.32 17.04
N ALA A 241 -33.42 5.84 17.67
CA ALA A 241 -33.53 6.46 18.98
C ALA A 241 -34.21 7.85 18.95
N ARG A 242 -34.31 8.47 17.77
CA ARG A 242 -35.00 9.76 17.56
C ARG A 242 -36.47 9.62 17.14
N GLN A 243 -36.93 8.41 16.83
CA GLN A 243 -38.32 8.07 16.47
C GLN A 243 -39.08 7.60 17.71
#